data_AF-A0A2D9IMS7-F1
#
_entry.id   AF-A0A2D9IMS7-F1
#
_cell.length_a   1.000
_cell.length_b   1.000
_cell.length_c   1.000
_cell.angle_alpha   90.00
_cell.angle_beta   90.00
_cell.angle_gamma   90.00
#
_symmetry.space_group_name_H-M   'P 1'
#
loop_
_entity.id
_entity.type
_entity.pdbx_description
1 polymer ?
#
loop_
_entity_poly.entity_id
_entity_poly.type
_entity_poly.pdbx_seq_one_letter_code
_entity_poly.pdbx_strand_id
1 'polypeptide(L)' 'MDFEKDYKSYFIFGGICFLCAIITILGGVEKTGIWMDAMYPLFLLFSIACFSIGWIRYKKMNENT' A
#
# COMPACT_ATOMS: atom_id res chain seq x y z
N MET A 1 -20.44 -7.93 3.10
CA MET A 1 -19.22 -7.11 3.04
C MET A 1 -18.90 -6.96 1.55
N ASP A 2 -19.34 -5.86 0.93
CA ASP A 2 -19.25 -5.65 -0.52
C ASP A 2 -17.83 -5.25 -0.91
N PHE A 3 -16.97 -6.26 -1.07
CA PHE A 3 -15.59 -6.08 -1.49
C PHE A 3 -15.47 -5.25 -2.78
N GLU A 4 -16.49 -5.27 -3.66
CA GLU A 4 -16.47 -4.59 -4.96
C GLU A 4 -16.49 -3.04 -4.86
N LYS A 5 -17.07 -2.46 -3.79
CA LYS A 5 -17.05 -1.02 -3.52
C LYS A 5 -15.88 -0.57 -2.65
N ASP A 6 -15.10 -1.50 -2.12
CA ASP A 6 -14.12 -1.22 -1.06
C ASP A 6 -12.77 -0.74 -1.61
N TYR A 7 -12.76 0.07 -2.67
CA TYR A 7 -11.54 0.69 -3.21
C TYR A 7 -10.79 1.48 -2.11
N LYS A 8 -11.53 2.10 -1.18
CA LYS A 8 -10.98 2.83 -0.02
C LYS A 8 -10.09 1.95 0.85
N SER A 9 -10.49 0.70 1.10
CA SER A 9 -9.70 -0.24 1.90
C SER A 9 -8.34 -0.54 1.26
N TYR A 10 -8.29 -0.66 -0.07
CA TYR A 10 -7.02 -0.80 -0.80
C TYR A 10 -6.14 0.44 -0.71
N PHE A 11 -6.71 1.65 -0.81
CA PHE A 11 -5.95 2.89 -0.64
C PHE A 11 -5.40 3.05 0.79
N ILE A 12 -6.18 2.69 1.82
CA ILE A 12 -5.75 2.74 3.21
C ILE A 12 -4.59 1.76 3.45
N PHE A 13 -4.75 0.50 3.04
CA PHE A 13 -3.71 -0.51 3.23
C PHE A 13 -2.45 -0.18 2.42
N GLY A 14 -2.61 0.26 1.17
CA GLY A 14 -1.50 0.72 0.34
C GLY A 14 -0.74 1.88 0.97
N GLY A 15 -1.45 2.85 1.56
CA GLY A 15 -0.87 3.97 2.29
C GLY A 15 -0.07 3.55 3.53
N ILE A 16 -0.56 2.57 4.29
CA ILE A 16 0.16 2.02 5.45
C ILE A 16 1.46 1.35 4.98
N CYS A 17 1.40 0.50 3.96
CA CYS A 17 2.59 -0.14 3.39
C CYS A 17 3.59 0.89 2.85
N PHE A 18 3.10 1.96 2.21
CA PHE A 18 3.95 3.05 1.72
C PHE A 18 4.66 3.78 2.85
N LEU A 19 3.97 4.09 3.95
CA LEU A 19 4.57 4.69 5.13
C LEU A 19 5.65 3.80 5.74
N CYS A 20 5.40 2.49 5.88
CA CYS A 20 6.41 1.54 6.33
C CYS A 20 7.64 1.53 5.42
N ALA A 21 7.44 1.60 4.09
CA ALA A 21 8.54 1.69 3.14
C ALA A 21 9.35 3.00 3.33
N ILE A 22 8.69 4.15 3.48
CA ILE A 22 9.34 5.45 3.74
C ILE A 22 10.16 5.42 5.03
N ILE A 23 9.57 4.92 6.12
CA ILE A 23 10.24 4.83 7.42
C ILE A 23 11.49 3.95 7.31
N THR A 24 11.43 2.87 6.54
CA THR A 24 12.57 1.98 6.33
C THR A 24 13.70 2.67 5.56
N ILE A 25 13.38 3.41 4.48
CA ILE A 25 14.37 4.17 3.72
C ILE A 25 15.00 5.28 4.57
N LEU A 26 14.19 6.07 5.29
CA LEU A 26 14.66 7.23 6.03
C LEU A 26 15.35 6.87 7.35
N GLY A 27 14.86 5.85 8.04
CA GLY A 27 15.41 5.41 9.31
C GLY A 27 16.66 4.55 9.16
N GLY A 28 16.83 3.88 8.02
CA GLY A 28 17.91 2.93 7.77
C GLY A 28 17.86 1.72 8.70
N VAL A 29 18.72 0.73 8.43
CA VAL A 29 18.81 -0.54 9.19
C VAL A 29 19.06 -0.29 10.67
N GLU A 30 19.79 0.77 11.01
CA GLU A 30 20.21 1.11 12.37
C GLU A 30 19.03 1.49 13.28
N LYS A 31 17.98 2.12 12.75
CA LYS A 31 16.82 2.57 13.54
C LYS A 31 15.61 1.67 13.37
N THR A 32 15.45 1.06 12.20
CA THR A 32 14.28 0.24 11.88
C THR A 32 14.49 -1.26 12.13
N GLY A 33 15.76 -1.66 12.25
CA GLY A 33 16.15 -3.05 12.45
C GLY A 33 16.18 -3.84 11.14
N ILE A 34 17.01 -4.88 11.11
CA ILE A 34 17.26 -5.74 9.95
C ILE A 34 15.95 -6.37 9.41
N TRP A 35 14.99 -6.62 10.29
CA TRP A 35 13.69 -7.19 9.91
C TRP A 35 12.86 -6.24 9.05
N MET A 36 12.81 -4.94 9.36
CA MET A 36 12.10 -3.97 8.53
C MET A 36 12.79 -3.77 7.18
N ASP A 37 14.12 -3.73 7.17
CA ASP A 37 14.91 -3.62 5.93
C ASP A 37 14.68 -4.82 5.00
N ALA A 38 14.66 -6.04 5.55
CA ALA A 38 14.33 -7.25 4.79
C ALA A 38 12.87 -7.25 4.27
N MET A 39 11.94 -6.62 4.99
CA MET A 39 10.53 -6.49 4.60
C MET A 39 10.26 -5.31 3.65
N TYR A 40 11.20 -4.39 3.46
CA TYR A 40 11.04 -3.23 2.58
C TYR A 40 10.52 -3.57 1.18
N PRO A 41 11.04 -4.59 0.48
CA PRO A 41 10.55 -4.95 -0.85
C PRO A 41 9.08 -5.38 -0.83
N LEU A 42 8.67 -6.08 0.23
CA LEU A 42 7.27 -6.49 0.42
C LEU A 42 6.36 -5.30 0.66
N PHE A 43 6.77 -4.35 1.52
CA PHE A 43 6.00 -3.13 1.76
C PHE A 43 5.81 -2.32 0.47
N LEU A 44 6.86 -2.21 -0.34
CA LEU A 44 6.80 -1.46 -1.59
C LEU A 44 5.91 -2.17 -2.63
N LEU A 45 6.04 -3.50 -2.76
CA LEU A 45 5.19 -4.32 -3.64
C LEU A 45 3.71 -4.25 -3.25
N PHE A 46 3.40 -4.41 -1.96
CA PHE A 46 2.02 -4.31 -1.48
C PHE A 46 1.45 -2.90 -1.66
N SER A 47 2.23 -1.87 -1.41
CA SER A 47 1.83 -0.48 -1.66
C SER A 47 1.43 -0.27 -3.13
N ILE A 48 2.30 -0.65 -4.08
CA ILE A 48 2.04 -0.47 -5.52
C ILE A 48 0.84 -1.30 -5.97
N ALA A 49 0.76 -2.57 -5.54
CA ALA A 49 -0.36 -3.45 -5.88
C ALA A 49 -1.69 -2.90 -5.35
N CYS A 50 -1.74 -2.47 -4.10
CA CYS A 50 -2.95 -1.93 -3.48
C CYS A 50 -3.38 -0.61 -4.10
N PHE A 51 -2.46 0.30 -4.40
CA PHE A 51 -2.81 1.52 -5.13
C PHE A 51 -3.30 1.23 -6.55
N SER A 52 -2.68 0.28 -7.25
CA SER A 52 -3.11 -0.11 -8.60
C SER A 52 -4.51 -0.69 -8.60
N ILE A 53 -4.81 -1.64 -7.69
CA ILE A 53 -6.12 -2.25 -7.55
C ILE A 53 -7.16 -1.22 -7.10
N GLY A 54 -6.82 -0.39 -6.12
CA GLY A 54 -7.66 0.70 -5.64
C GLY A 54 -8.03 1.66 -6.76
N TRP A 55 -7.06 2.05 -7.59
CA TRP A 55 -7.26 2.94 -8.74
C TRP A 55 -8.15 2.33 -9.82
N ILE A 56 -7.92 1.07 -10.18
CA ILE A 56 -8.75 0.35 -11.16
C ILE A 56 -10.21 0.29 -10.67
N ARG A 57 -10.42 -0.04 -9.40
CA ARG A 57 -11.77 -0.11 -8.82
C ARG A 57 -12.43 1.26 -8.71
N TYR A 58 -11.67 2.29 -8.34
CA TYR A 58 -12.16 3.67 -8.32
C TYR A 58 -12.61 4.14 -9.71
N LYS A 59 -11.82 3.88 -10.75
CA LYS A 59 -12.17 4.20 -12.14
C LYS A 59 -13.44 3.47 -12.59
N LYS A 60 -13.56 2.17 -12.30
CA LYS A 60 -14.75 1.36 -12.62
C LYS A 60 -16.00 1.88 -11.90
N MET A 61 -15.88 2.39 -10.67
CA MET A 61 -17.00 2.98 -9.95
C MET A 61 -17.43 4.32 -10.56
N ASN A 62 -16.47 5.16 -10.98
CA ASN A 62 -16.75 6.45 -11.59
C ASN A 62 -17.34 6.31 -13.01
N GLU A 63 -16.95 5.29 -13.78
CA GLU A 63 -17.53 5.00 -15.10
C GLU A 63 -18.95 4.41 -15.03
N ASN A 64 -19.36 3.88 -13.88
CA ASN A 64 -20.71 3.34 -13.65
C ASN A 64 -21.64 4.31 -12.89
N THR A 65 -21.21 5.55 -12.67
CA THR A 65 -22.00 6.64 -12.06
C THR A 65 -22.39 7.64 -13.13
#